data_AF-L8TJS9-F1
#
_entry.id   AF-L8TJS9-F1
#
_cell.length_a   1.000
_cell.length_b   1.000
_cell.length_c   1.000
_cell.angle_alpha   90.00
_cell.angle_beta   90.00
_cell.angle_gamma   90.00
#
_symmetry.space_group_name_H-M   'P 1'
#
loop_
_entity.id
_entity.type
_entity.pdbx_description
1 polymer ?
#
loop_
_entity_poly.entity_id
_entity_poly.type
_entity_poly.pdbx_seq_one_letter_code
_entity_poly.pdbx_strand_id
1 'polypeptide(L)'
;MSQEQVDSAAELTERDLAMIVKSPDDQAGKTVVIYANITQFDAATGDCIFRANVSHQRMENSWEYDENAIFTGEGGRAGCAALKEFVDEDQVRITATSLGSISYDTQIGGNTTVPAFRVEKIEALTP
;
A
#
# COMPACT_ATOMS: atom_id res chain seq x y z
N MET A 1 10.59 6.69 -12.53
CA MET A 1 11.37 5.53 -12.05
C MET A 1 11.55 4.53 -13.20
N SER A 2 12.70 3.87 -13.31
CA SER A 2 12.96 2.84 -14.34
C SER A 2 12.36 1.49 -13.94
N GLN A 3 12.22 0.56 -14.90
CA GLN A 3 11.77 -0.81 -14.63
C GLN A 3 12.75 -1.55 -13.70
N GLU A 4 14.05 -1.36 -13.92
CA GLU A 4 15.10 -1.97 -13.10
C GLU A 4 14.99 -1.59 -11.62
N GLN A 5 14.63 -0.33 -11.32
CA GLN A 5 14.40 0.13 -9.95
C GLN A 5 13.18 -0.51 -9.29
N VAL A 6 12.14 -0.86 -10.06
CA VAL A 6 10.98 -1.61 -9.55
C VAL A 6 11.40 -3.03 -9.20
N ASP A 7 12.11 -3.68 -10.13
CA ASP A 7 12.47 -5.09 -10.01
C ASP A 7 13.53 -5.32 -8.92
N SER A 8 14.36 -4.31 -8.63
CA SER A 8 15.38 -4.33 -7.57
C SER A 8 14.92 -3.75 -6.23
N ALA A 9 13.63 -3.44 -6.07
CA ALA A 9 13.12 -2.84 -4.83
C ALA A 9 13.36 -3.78 -3.64
N ALA A 10 13.78 -3.20 -2.51
CA ALA A 10 14.10 -3.97 -1.31
C ALA A 10 12.82 -4.40 -0.57
N GLU A 11 12.82 -5.63 -0.05
CA GLU A 11 11.85 -6.09 0.93
C GLU A 11 11.99 -5.28 2.22
N LEU A 12 10.87 -4.88 2.83
CA LEU A 12 10.88 -4.21 4.12
C LEU A 12 11.31 -5.16 5.23
N THR A 13 12.13 -4.68 6.16
CA THR A 13 12.19 -5.29 7.49
C THR A 13 11.05 -4.78 8.35
N GLU A 14 10.74 -5.47 9.45
CA GLU A 14 9.80 -4.99 10.47
C GLU A 14 10.17 -3.57 10.95
N ARG A 15 11.48 -3.32 11.13
CA ARG A 15 11.98 -2.01 11.54
C ARG A 15 11.74 -0.93 10.48
N ASP A 16 11.92 -1.26 9.20
CA ASP A 16 11.70 -0.29 8.12
C ASP A 16 10.23 0.10 8.05
N LEU A 17 9.33 -0.88 8.16
CA LEU A 17 7.89 -0.62 8.21
C LEU A 17 7.53 0.26 9.42
N ALA A 18 8.03 -0.06 10.60
CA ALA A 18 7.80 0.74 11.80
C ALA A 18 8.29 2.19 11.64
N MET A 19 9.40 2.41 10.93
CA MET A 19 9.89 3.76 10.63
C MET A 19 9.01 4.51 9.63
N ILE A 20 8.47 3.82 8.62
CA ILE A 20 7.49 4.39 7.68
C ILE A 20 6.21 4.79 8.40
N VAL A 21 5.67 3.93 9.25
CA VAL A 21 4.46 4.24 10.04
C VAL A 21 4.71 5.41 10.99
N LYS A 22 5.84 5.40 11.69
CA LYS A 22 6.18 6.43 12.68
C LYS A 22 6.35 7.82 12.06
N SER A 23 7.00 7.90 10.91
CA SER A 23 7.33 9.17 10.24
C SER A 23 7.19 9.04 8.72
N PRO A 24 5.98 8.96 8.17
CA PRO A 24 5.78 8.68 6.75
C PRO A 24 6.45 9.72 5.85
N ASP A 25 6.36 11.00 6.21
CA ASP A 25 6.92 12.11 5.43
C ASP A 25 8.45 12.03 5.30
N ASP A 26 9.14 11.55 6.34
CA ASP A 26 10.60 11.33 6.31
C ASP A 26 11.00 10.15 5.40
N GLN A 27 10.03 9.31 5.03
CA GLN A 27 10.23 8.16 4.15
C GLN A 27 9.77 8.41 2.71
N ALA A 28 9.23 9.61 2.40
CA ALA A 28 8.73 9.94 1.08
C ALA A 28 9.80 9.74 -0.02
N GLY A 29 9.37 9.21 -1.17
CA GLY A 29 10.22 8.90 -2.32
C GLY A 29 10.95 7.56 -2.25
N LYS A 30 10.95 6.86 -1.10
CA LYS A 30 11.55 5.52 -1.00
C LYS A 30 10.66 4.49 -1.68
N THR A 31 11.26 3.61 -2.48
CA THR A 31 10.56 2.50 -3.14
C THR A 31 10.92 1.18 -2.49
N VAL A 32 9.90 0.41 -2.09
CA VAL A 32 10.02 -0.80 -1.29
C VAL A 32 9.02 -1.85 -1.73
N VAL A 33 9.23 -3.09 -1.33
CA VAL A 33 8.23 -4.16 -1.41
C VAL A 33 7.48 -4.22 -0.09
N ILE A 34 6.16 -4.24 -0.17
CA ILE A 34 5.25 -4.32 0.97
C ILE A 34 4.16 -5.37 0.71
N TYR A 35 3.79 -6.09 1.75
CA TYR A 35 2.70 -7.07 1.71
C TYR A 35 1.46 -6.42 2.30
N ALA A 36 0.32 -6.62 1.65
CA ALA A 36 -0.91 -5.96 2.07
C ALA A 36 -2.12 -6.90 1.96
N ASN A 37 -3.05 -6.73 2.88
CA ASN A 37 -4.40 -7.25 2.80
C ASN A 37 -5.33 -6.07 2.52
N ILE A 38 -5.99 -6.06 1.36
CA ILE A 38 -6.93 -4.99 1.01
C ILE A 38 -8.11 -5.03 1.99
N THR A 39 -8.45 -3.86 2.55
CA THR A 39 -9.55 -3.70 3.53
C THR A 39 -10.63 -2.72 3.07
N GLN A 40 -10.40 -2.05 1.93
CA GLN A 40 -11.41 -1.26 1.25
C GLN A 40 -10.98 -0.98 -0.19
N PHE A 41 -11.76 -1.50 -1.14
CA PHE A 41 -11.66 -1.12 -2.55
C PHE A 41 -13.07 -1.18 -3.17
N ASP A 42 -13.79 -0.08 -3.05
CA ASP A 42 -15.22 -0.01 -3.33
C ASP A 42 -15.58 1.31 -4.04
N ALA A 43 -16.87 1.53 -4.27
CA ALA A 43 -17.36 2.73 -4.95
C ALA A 43 -16.96 4.05 -4.25
N ALA A 44 -16.65 4.04 -2.95
CA ALA A 44 -16.19 5.23 -2.23
C ALA A 44 -14.72 5.55 -2.50
N THR A 45 -13.88 4.54 -2.74
CA THR A 45 -12.47 4.73 -3.11
C THR A 45 -12.26 4.84 -4.62
N GLY A 46 -13.25 4.43 -5.41
CA GLY A 46 -13.19 4.39 -6.86
C GLY A 46 -12.29 3.28 -7.38
N ASP A 47 -11.76 3.41 -8.59
CA ASP A 47 -11.01 2.34 -9.28
C ASP A 47 -9.48 2.46 -9.15
N CYS A 48 -8.97 3.47 -8.44
CA CYS A 48 -7.53 3.78 -8.44
C CYS A 48 -6.91 3.90 -7.06
N ILE A 49 -7.72 3.95 -6.01
CA ILE A 49 -7.27 4.09 -4.64
C ILE A 49 -7.89 2.95 -3.85
N PHE A 50 -7.11 2.35 -2.97
CA PHE A 50 -7.60 1.38 -2.01
C PHE A 50 -6.93 1.57 -0.65
N ARG A 51 -7.63 1.12 0.39
CA ARG A 51 -7.09 0.98 1.73
C ARG A 51 -6.67 -0.46 1.95
N ALA A 52 -5.53 -0.64 2.60
CA ALA A 52 -5.07 -1.95 2.99
C ALA A 52 -4.39 -1.89 4.35
N ASN A 53 -4.40 -3.03 5.04
CA ASN A 53 -3.50 -3.23 6.14
C ASN A 53 -2.23 -3.87 5.61
N VAL A 54 -1.07 -3.48 6.13
CA VAL A 54 0.24 -3.85 5.60
C VAL A 54 1.10 -4.57 6.63
N SER A 55 2.05 -5.33 6.11
CA SER A 55 3.09 -6.02 6.86
C SER A 55 4.40 -6.03 6.07
N HIS A 56 5.51 -6.21 6.79
CA HIS A 56 6.84 -6.30 6.20
C HIS A 56 7.08 -7.64 5.49
N GLN A 57 6.25 -8.64 5.77
CA GLN A 57 6.29 -9.97 5.16
C GLN A 57 4.89 -10.48 4.85
N ARG A 58 4.80 -11.53 4.03
CA ARG A 58 3.55 -12.27 3.83
C ARG A 58 3.13 -12.90 5.15
N MET A 59 1.93 -12.59 5.60
CA MET A 59 1.31 -13.25 6.74
C MET A 59 0.34 -14.34 6.28
N GLU A 60 0.07 -15.30 7.16
CA GLU A 60 -0.87 -16.39 6.88
C GLU A 60 -2.31 -15.87 6.95
N ASN A 61 -2.60 -15.02 7.94
CA ASN A 61 -3.93 -14.52 8.21
C ASN A 61 -4.06 -13.01 7.98
N SER A 62 -5.24 -12.58 7.54
CA SER A 62 -5.52 -11.16 7.24
C SER A 62 -5.39 -10.23 8.45
N TRP A 63 -5.66 -10.73 9.66
CA TRP A 63 -5.55 -9.97 10.91
C TRP A 63 -4.13 -9.80 11.43
N GLU A 64 -3.13 -10.39 10.78
CA GLU A 64 -1.70 -10.20 11.10
C GLU A 64 -1.07 -9.04 10.31
N TYR A 65 -1.86 -8.40 9.44
CA TYR A 65 -1.54 -7.14 8.81
C TYR A 65 -2.09 -6.02 9.70
N ASP A 66 -1.22 -5.36 10.45
CA ASP A 66 -1.63 -4.46 11.55
C ASP A 66 -1.64 -2.98 11.18
N GLU A 67 -0.89 -2.59 10.16
CA GLU A 67 -0.64 -1.18 9.87
C GLU A 67 -1.52 -0.69 8.71
N ASN A 68 -2.36 0.33 8.94
CA ASN A 68 -3.22 0.87 7.89
C ASN A 68 -2.44 1.76 6.93
N ALA A 69 -2.66 1.62 5.62
CA ALA A 69 -2.08 2.44 4.58
C ALA A 69 -3.04 2.69 3.41
N ILE A 70 -2.76 3.77 2.67
CA ILE A 70 -3.46 4.11 1.42
C ILE A 70 -2.54 3.86 0.24
N PHE A 71 -3.08 3.23 -0.80
CA PHE A 71 -2.38 2.99 -2.06
C PHE A 71 -3.11 3.67 -3.20
N THR A 72 -2.35 4.25 -4.14
CA THR A 72 -2.88 4.81 -5.38
C THR A 72 -2.12 4.30 -6.60
N GLY A 73 -2.86 3.96 -7.66
CA GLY A 73 -2.29 3.69 -8.98
C GLY A 73 -1.94 4.95 -9.75
N GLU A 74 -2.39 6.14 -9.32
CA GLU A 74 -2.19 7.39 -10.04
C GLU A 74 -0.70 7.77 -10.11
N GLY A 75 -0.23 8.06 -11.32
CA GLY A 75 1.17 8.39 -11.60
C GLY A 75 2.16 7.24 -11.39
N GLY A 76 1.70 6.07 -10.93
CA GLY A 76 2.49 4.87 -10.74
C GLY A 76 2.63 4.07 -12.03
N ARG A 77 3.65 3.21 -12.13
CA ARG A 77 3.87 2.39 -13.33
C ARG A 77 2.77 1.37 -13.58
N ALA A 78 2.14 0.83 -12.52
CA ALA A 78 1.02 -0.08 -12.65
C ALA A 78 -0.22 0.62 -13.25
N GLY A 79 -0.45 1.87 -12.84
CA GLY A 79 -1.65 2.64 -13.19
C GLY A 79 -2.91 2.10 -12.54
N CYS A 80 -4.01 2.86 -12.64
CA CYS A 80 -5.32 2.44 -12.12
C CYS A 80 -5.84 1.16 -12.79
N ALA A 81 -5.47 0.92 -14.05
CA ALA A 81 -5.97 -0.22 -14.82
C ALA A 81 -5.55 -1.56 -14.21
N ALA A 82 -4.32 -1.67 -13.71
CA ALA A 82 -3.82 -2.87 -13.04
C ALA A 82 -4.50 -3.09 -11.68
N LEU A 83 -5.11 -2.06 -11.08
CA LEU A 83 -5.80 -2.23 -9.79
C LEU A 83 -7.20 -2.81 -9.94
N LYS A 84 -7.83 -2.70 -11.13
CA LYS A 84 -9.23 -3.11 -11.33
C LYS A 84 -9.52 -4.60 -11.13
N GLU A 85 -8.48 -5.45 -11.15
CA GLU A 85 -8.63 -6.89 -10.93
C GLU A 85 -8.62 -7.28 -9.44
N PHE A 86 -8.26 -6.35 -8.56
CA PHE A 86 -8.19 -6.56 -7.12
C PHE A 86 -9.42 -6.02 -6.42
N VAL A 87 -9.81 -6.66 -5.33
CA VAL A 87 -10.98 -6.32 -4.51
C VAL A 87 -10.65 -6.37 -3.03
N ASP A 88 -11.65 -6.05 -2.20
CA ASP A 88 -11.56 -6.24 -0.76
C ASP A 88 -11.18 -7.69 -0.40
N GLU A 89 -10.42 -7.86 0.68
CA GLU A 89 -9.86 -9.13 1.18
C GLU A 89 -8.73 -9.77 0.35
N ASP A 90 -8.35 -9.21 -0.80
CA ASP A 90 -7.20 -9.73 -1.55
C ASP A 90 -5.88 -9.51 -0.80
N GLN A 91 -5.05 -10.56 -0.75
CA GLN A 91 -3.68 -10.47 -0.28
C GLN A 91 -2.74 -10.24 -1.46
N VAL A 92 -1.94 -9.18 -1.37
CA VAL A 92 -1.10 -8.71 -2.47
C VAL A 92 0.32 -8.42 -2.02
N ARG A 93 1.26 -8.58 -2.97
CA ARG A 93 2.62 -8.06 -2.89
C ARG A 93 2.72 -6.84 -3.78
N ILE A 94 3.18 -5.74 -3.22
CA ILE A 94 3.20 -4.44 -3.89
C ILE A 94 4.63 -3.90 -3.88
N THR A 95 5.16 -3.57 -5.06
CA THR A 95 6.29 -2.63 -5.15
C THR A 95 5.71 -1.24 -5.17
N ALA A 96 6.04 -0.44 -4.15
CA ALA A 96 5.41 0.84 -3.91
C ALA A 96 6.43 1.92 -3.56
N THR A 97 6.20 3.13 -4.05
CA THR A 97 6.92 4.33 -3.62
C THR A 97 6.15 5.05 -2.53
N SER A 98 6.75 5.29 -1.37
CA SER A 98 6.15 6.10 -0.31
C SER A 98 5.91 7.53 -0.78
N LEU A 99 4.73 8.06 -0.49
CA LEU A 99 4.30 9.43 -0.80
C LEU A 99 4.34 10.34 0.42
N GLY A 100 4.70 9.81 1.59
CA GLY A 100 4.53 10.50 2.86
C GLY A 100 3.23 10.09 3.55
N SER A 101 2.65 11.02 4.30
CA SER A 101 1.38 10.82 5.00
C SER A 101 0.19 11.38 4.21
N ILE A 102 -0.99 10.81 4.44
CA ILE A 102 -2.26 11.38 4.02
C ILE A 102 -3.21 11.38 5.21
N SER A 103 -3.95 12.49 5.38
CA SER A 103 -5.00 12.60 6.38
C SER A 103 -6.37 12.58 5.70
N TYR A 104 -7.32 11.83 6.26
CA TYR A 104 -8.68 11.75 5.75
C TYR A 104 -9.70 11.59 6.86
N ASP A 105 -10.92 12.02 6.58
CA ASP A 105 -12.04 11.91 7.51
C ASP A 105 -12.67 10.52 7.44
N THR A 106 -12.98 9.96 8.61
CA THR A 106 -13.60 8.63 8.72
C THR A 106 -15.12 8.74 8.67
N GLN A 107 -15.79 7.66 8.24
CA GLN A 107 -17.26 7.67 8.06
C GLN A 107 -18.05 7.85 9.36
N ILE A 108 -17.50 7.44 10.51
CA ILE A 108 -18.17 7.51 11.83
C ILE A 108 -17.85 8.84 12.55
N GLY A 109 -17.11 9.74 11.90
CA GLY A 109 -16.63 10.99 12.48
C GLY A 109 -15.25 10.80 13.12
N GLY A 110 -14.34 11.69 12.74
CA GLY A 110 -12.94 11.64 13.12
C GLY A 110 -12.03 11.85 11.92
N ASN A 111 -10.74 12.06 12.18
CA ASN A 111 -9.71 12.19 11.18
C ASN A 111 -8.60 11.18 11.52
N THR A 112 -8.06 10.53 10.50
CA THR A 112 -6.90 9.64 10.66
C THR A 112 -5.81 10.05 9.69
N THR A 113 -4.55 9.77 10.06
CA THR A 113 -3.37 10.02 9.25
C THR A 113 -2.59 8.71 9.11
N VAL A 114 -2.31 8.33 7.86
CA VAL A 114 -1.66 7.05 7.54
C VAL A 114 -0.59 7.24 6.46
N PRO A 115 0.36 6.32 6.32
CA PRO A 115 1.24 6.28 5.17
C PRO A 115 0.46 6.15 3.86
N ALA A 116 0.89 6.90 2.86
CA ALA A 116 0.40 6.80 1.49
C ALA A 116 1.49 6.27 0.56
N PHE A 117 1.07 5.50 -0.43
CA PHE A 117 1.96 4.83 -1.36
C PHE A 117 1.44 4.94 -2.79
N ARG A 118 2.37 5.10 -3.73
CA ARG A 118 2.10 4.95 -5.15
C ARG A 118 2.47 3.54 -5.60
N VAL A 119 1.55 2.89 -6.29
CA VAL A 119 1.73 1.51 -6.77
C VAL A 119 2.56 1.51 -8.05
N GLU A 120 3.71 0.86 -7.99
CA GLU A 120 4.61 0.72 -9.12
C GLU A 120 4.47 -0.67 -9.76
N LYS A 121 4.16 -1.68 -8.94
CA LYS A 121 3.81 -3.04 -9.35
C LYS A 121 2.91 -3.68 -8.27
N ILE A 122 1.96 -4.53 -8.67
CA ILE A 122 1.10 -5.29 -7.76
C ILE A 122 0.93 -6.72 -8.27
N GLU A 123 0.89 -7.69 -7.35
CA GLU A 123 0.76 -9.12 -7.63
C GLU A 123 -0.13 -9.77 -6.57
N ALA A 124 -1.08 -10.63 -6.97
CA ALA A 124 -1.87 -11.43 -6.04
C ALA A 124 -1.01 -12.52 -5.37
N LEU A 125 -1.24 -12.77 -4.08
CA LEU A 125 -0.56 -13.81 -3.29
C LEU A 125 -1.45 -15.03 -3.01
N THR A 126 -2.76 -14.85 -3.13
CA THR A 126 -3.75 -15.92 -3.13
C THR A 126 -4.05 -16.36 -4.57
N PRO A 127 -4.17 -17.68 -4.83
CA PRO A 127 -4.63 -18.20 -6.12
C PRO A 127 -6.14 -18.00 -6.34
#